data_AF-A0A7W1GCV4-F1
#
_entry.id   AF-A0A7W1GCV4-F1
#
_cell.length_a   1.000
_cell.length_b   1.000
_cell.length_c   1.000
_cell.angle_alpha   90.00
_cell.angle_beta   90.00
_cell.angle_gamma   90.00
#
_symmetry.space_group_name_H-M   'P 1'
#
loop_
_entity.id
_entity.type
_entity.pdbx_description
1 polymer ?
#
loop_
_entity_poly.entity_id
_entity_poly.type
_entity_poly.pdbx_seq_one_letter_code
_entity_poly.pdbx_strand_id
1 'polypeptide(L)'
;MRWRSNDPYEAMFRNVLKFSDFEQAAASLKRLENLRRQFARTKDKQGLRRVSETVLKGKKRAEMIARNPKVDKRKRAEKSEIAEWFTVWLRQPEIFEDWLHLRRRSTDFRERFDRIEKVDSEK
;
A
#
# COMPACT_ATOMS: atom_id res chain seq x y z
N MET A 1 1.68 -32.79 16.28
CA MET A 1 0.53 -31.99 16.76
C MET A 1 0.57 -30.63 16.06
N ARG A 2 -0.30 -30.41 15.05
CA ARG A 2 -0.26 -29.19 14.21
C ARG A 2 -1.15 -28.15 14.88
N TRP A 3 -0.56 -27.24 15.65
CA TRP A 3 -1.27 -26.09 16.21
C TRP A 3 -1.79 -25.24 15.04
N ARG A 4 -3.06 -25.44 14.66
CA ARG A 4 -3.80 -24.47 13.88
C ARG A 4 -3.97 -23.27 14.80
N SER A 5 -3.06 -22.31 14.70
CA SER A 5 -3.32 -20.97 15.23
C SER A 5 -4.55 -20.48 14.49
N ASN A 6 -5.73 -20.59 15.12
CA ASN A 6 -6.97 -20.08 14.55
C ASN A 6 -6.96 -18.56 14.74
N ASP A 7 -6.01 -17.87 14.10
CA ASP A 7 -5.98 -16.42 14.11
C ASP A 7 -7.24 -15.95 13.35
N PRO A 8 -8.22 -15.34 14.03
CA PRO A 8 -9.50 -14.99 13.41
C PRO A 8 -9.35 -13.96 12.29
N TYR A 9 -8.18 -13.31 12.20
CA TYR A 9 -7.85 -12.34 11.17
C TYR A 9 -7.14 -12.96 9.96
N GLU A 10 -6.64 -14.20 10.06
CA GLU A 10 -5.76 -14.78 9.03
C GLU A 10 -6.42 -14.77 7.65
N ALA A 11 -7.69 -15.17 7.58
CA ALA A 11 -8.44 -15.18 6.32
C ALA A 11 -8.62 -13.77 5.73
N MET A 12 -8.85 -12.75 6.57
CA MET A 12 -9.07 -11.37 6.13
C MET A 12 -7.80 -10.69 5.62
N PHE A 13 -6.64 -11.04 6.21
CA PHE A 13 -5.35 -10.44 5.87
C PHE A 13 -4.55 -11.25 4.84
N ARG A 14 -5.00 -12.45 4.49
CA ARG A 14 -4.35 -13.28 3.48
C ARG A 14 -4.31 -12.56 2.14
N ASN A 15 -3.11 -12.36 1.59
CA ASN A 15 -2.87 -11.67 0.32
C ASN A 15 -3.45 -10.24 0.23
N VAL A 16 -3.76 -9.61 1.38
CA VAL A 16 -4.38 -8.28 1.41
C VAL A 16 -3.46 -7.20 0.85
N LEU A 17 -2.15 -7.40 1.02
CA LEU A 17 -1.12 -6.44 0.67
C LEU A 17 -0.34 -6.89 -0.57
N LYS A 18 -0.64 -6.26 -1.70
CA LYS A 18 0.10 -6.35 -2.96
C LYS A 18 0.46 -4.94 -3.42
N PHE A 19 1.67 -4.76 -3.93
CA PHE A 19 2.15 -3.43 -4.32
C PHE A 19 3.28 -3.54 -5.35
N SER A 20 3.17 -4.46 -6.31
CA SER A 20 4.15 -4.54 -7.41
C SER A 20 4.18 -3.24 -8.20
N ASP A 21 3.03 -2.62 -8.39
CA ASP A 21 2.77 -1.39 -9.14
C ASP A 21 1.80 -0.48 -8.36
N PHE A 22 1.49 0.68 -8.95
CA PHE A 22 0.61 1.69 -8.36
C PHE A 22 -0.83 1.20 -8.21
N GLU A 23 -1.38 0.51 -9.20
CA GLU A 23 -2.77 0.03 -9.14
C GLU A 23 -2.96 -1.02 -8.03
N GLN A 24 -2.03 -1.96 -7.91
CA GLN A 24 -2.06 -2.93 -6.83
C GLN A 24 -1.89 -2.29 -5.46
N ALA A 25 -1.00 -1.29 -5.34
CA ALA A 25 -0.80 -0.56 -4.09
C ALA A 25 -2.08 0.21 -3.68
N ALA A 26 -2.69 0.94 -4.61
CA ALA A 26 -3.95 1.66 -4.38
C ALA A 26 -5.08 0.69 -3.99
N ALA A 27 -5.25 -0.40 -4.72
CA ALA A 27 -6.27 -1.41 -4.42
C ALA A 27 -6.04 -2.06 -3.04
N SER A 28 -4.79 -2.32 -2.66
CA SER A 28 -4.46 -2.88 -1.34
C SER A 28 -4.73 -1.90 -0.21
N LEU A 29 -4.39 -0.62 -0.38
CA LEU A 29 -4.71 0.42 0.60
C LEU A 29 -6.22 0.63 0.75
N LYS A 30 -6.99 0.57 -0.34
CA LYS A 30 -8.45 0.60 -0.30
C LYS A 30 -9.05 -0.59 0.47
N ARG A 31 -8.54 -1.81 0.23
CA ARG A 31 -8.97 -3.00 1.00
C ARG A 31 -8.64 -2.86 2.49
N LEU A 32 -7.46 -2.34 2.83
CA LEU A 32 -7.04 -2.10 4.22
C LEU A 32 -7.89 -1.02 4.88
N GLU A 33 -8.29 0.03 4.15
CA GLU A 33 -9.22 1.04 4.63
C GLU A 33 -10.62 0.46 4.91
N ASN A 34 -11.13 -0.40 4.03
CA ASN A 34 -12.40 -1.09 4.26
C ASN A 34 -12.35 -1.94 5.54
N LEU A 35 -11.26 -2.68 5.75
CA LEU A 35 -11.04 -3.44 6.99
C LEU A 35 -10.96 -2.52 8.21
N ARG A 36 -10.23 -1.39 8.11
CA ARG A 36 -10.13 -0.40 9.19
C ARG A 36 -11.52 0.13 9.59
N ARG A 37 -12.34 0.53 8.61
CA ARG A 37 -13.72 1.00 8.85
C ARG A 37 -14.59 -0.08 9.48
N GLN A 38 -14.47 -1.32 9.02
CA GLN A 38 -15.19 -2.46 9.57
C GLN A 38 -14.83 -2.68 11.05
N PHE A 39 -13.54 -2.76 11.38
CA PHE A 39 -13.07 -2.94 12.77
C PHE A 39 -13.38 -1.74 13.66
N ALA A 40 -13.34 -0.51 13.12
CA ALA A 40 -13.75 0.68 13.85
C ALA A 40 -15.24 0.62 14.25
N ARG A 41 -16.11 0.18 13.34
CA ARG A 41 -17.55 0.03 13.60
C ARG A 41 -17.85 -0.99 14.70
N THR A 42 -17.07 -2.07 14.76
CA THR A 42 -17.21 -3.11 15.79
C THR A 42 -16.37 -2.85 17.03
N LYS A 43 -15.68 -1.69 17.12
CA LYS A 43 -14.73 -1.34 18.20
C LYS A 43 -13.64 -2.40 18.43
N ASP A 44 -13.27 -3.14 17.38
CA ASP A 44 -12.24 -4.17 17.45
C ASP A 44 -10.83 -3.55 17.40
N LYS A 45 -10.25 -3.36 18.59
CA LYS A 45 -8.91 -2.82 18.75
C LYS A 45 -7.81 -3.71 18.16
N GLN A 46 -7.98 -5.03 18.21
CA GLN A 46 -6.97 -5.96 17.67
C GLN A 46 -6.98 -5.92 16.13
N GLY A 47 -8.16 -5.95 15.52
CA GLY A 47 -8.31 -5.79 14.07
C GLY A 47 -7.71 -4.48 13.57
N LEU A 48 -7.99 -3.35 14.25
CA LEU A 48 -7.38 -2.05 13.93
C LEU A 48 -5.85 -2.09 14.03
N ARG A 49 -5.30 -2.69 15.10
CA ARG A 49 -3.86 -2.85 15.26
C ARG A 49 -3.25 -3.68 14.13
N ARG A 50 -3.91 -4.77 13.72
CA ARG A 50 -3.47 -5.63 12.60
C ARG A 50 -3.43 -4.86 11.28
N VAL A 51 -4.41 -3.99 11.01
CA VAL A 51 -4.38 -3.12 9.82
C VAL A 51 -3.15 -2.22 9.85
N SER A 52 -2.92 -1.49 10.94
CA SER A 52 -1.77 -0.59 11.08
C SER A 52 -0.43 -1.33 10.95
N GLU A 53 -0.30 -2.50 11.57
CA GLU A 53 0.89 -3.35 11.45
C GLU A 53 1.13 -3.82 10.00
N THR A 54 0.05 -4.13 9.27
CA THR A 54 0.14 -4.59 7.87
C THR A 54 0.58 -3.45 6.95
N VAL A 55 -0.01 -2.26 7.10
CA VAL A 55 0.40 -1.07 6.34
C VAL A 55 1.85 -0.70 6.65
N LEU A 56 2.24 -0.72 7.93
CA LEU A 56 3.62 -0.44 8.35
C LEU A 56 4.63 -1.44 7.74
N LYS A 57 4.28 -2.74 7.68
CA LYS A 57 5.09 -3.74 6.98
C LYS A 57 5.23 -3.42 5.49
N GLY A 58 4.14 -2.99 4.84
CA GLY A 58 4.16 -2.51 3.45
C GLY A 58 5.10 -1.35 3.23
N LYS A 59 4.99 -0.30 4.07
CA LYS A 59 5.89 0.86 4.07
C LYS A 59 7.36 0.43 4.17
N LYS A 60 7.71 -0.35 5.19
CA LYS A 60 9.10 -0.80 5.41
C LYS A 60 9.66 -1.58 4.22
N ARG A 61 8.84 -2.45 3.60
CA ARG A 61 9.25 -3.21 2.40
C ARG A 61 9.42 -2.30 1.17
N ALA A 62 8.51 -1.34 0.97
CA ALA A 62 8.62 -0.38 -0.12
C ALA A 62 9.89 0.50 0.02
N GLU A 63 10.15 1.02 1.22
CA GLU A 63 11.38 1.78 1.51
C GLU A 63 12.64 0.94 1.31
N MET A 64 12.64 -0.32 1.77
CA MET A 64 13.77 -1.23 1.57
C MET A 64 14.09 -1.41 0.09
N ILE A 65 13.07 -1.62 -0.75
CA ILE A 65 13.26 -1.78 -2.20
C ILE A 65 13.73 -0.46 -2.83
N ALA A 66 13.16 0.67 -2.42
CA ALA A 66 13.55 1.99 -2.93
C ALA A 66 15.02 2.35 -2.65
N ARG A 67 15.56 1.90 -1.51
CA ARG A 67 16.96 2.11 -1.11
C ARG A 67 17.94 1.10 -1.71
N ASN A 68 17.48 -0.02 -2.27
CA ASN A 68 18.37 -1.08 -2.75
C ASN A 68 19.01 -0.73 -4.10
N PRO A 69 20.33 -0.44 -4.18
CA PRO A 69 20.97 -0.01 -5.43
C PRO A 69 20.97 -1.06 -6.54
N LYS A 70 20.75 -2.35 -6.21
CA LYS A 70 20.63 -3.44 -7.20
C LYS A 70 19.29 -3.43 -7.94
N VAL A 71 18.33 -2.65 -7.46
CA VAL A 71 17.02 -2.50 -8.09
C VAL A 71 17.06 -1.34 -9.08
N ASP A 72 16.46 -1.56 -10.25
CA ASP A 72 16.36 -0.56 -11.30
C ASP A 72 15.85 0.80 -10.78
N LYS A 73 16.42 1.89 -11.31
CA LYS A 73 16.14 3.26 -10.86
C LYS A 73 14.65 3.61 -10.96
N ARG A 74 13.96 3.19 -12.02
CA ARG A 74 12.50 3.39 -12.19
C ARG A 74 11.75 2.67 -11.08
N LYS A 75 12.08 1.39 -10.87
CA LYS A 75 11.44 0.59 -9.82
C LYS A 75 11.66 1.14 -8.43
N ARG A 76 12.85 1.70 -8.15
CA ARG A 76 13.13 2.39 -6.89
C ARG A 76 12.27 3.63 -6.71
N ALA A 77 12.12 4.45 -7.76
CA ALA A 77 11.26 5.63 -7.73
C ALA A 77 9.79 5.27 -7.48
N GLU A 78 9.26 4.24 -8.17
CA GLU A 78 7.90 3.72 -7.93
C GLU A 78 7.72 3.28 -6.47
N LYS A 79 8.72 2.58 -5.90
CA LYS A 79 8.63 2.08 -4.51
C LYS A 79 8.79 3.19 -3.49
N SER A 80 9.56 4.25 -3.80
CA SER A 80 9.62 5.45 -2.97
C SER A 80 8.25 6.13 -2.90
N GLU A 81 7.59 6.30 -4.04
CA GLU A 81 6.25 6.88 -4.11
C GLU A 81 5.21 6.03 -3.36
N ILE A 82 5.23 4.71 -3.55
CA ILE A 82 4.36 3.79 -2.79
C ILE A 82 4.64 3.87 -1.27
N ALA A 83 5.88 4.08 -0.84
CA ALA A 83 6.20 4.28 0.58
C ALA A 83 5.62 5.58 1.13
N GLU A 84 5.56 6.64 0.31
CA GLU A 84 4.86 7.88 0.65
C GLU A 84 3.36 7.65 0.80
N TRP A 85 2.74 6.86 -0.10
CA TRP A 85 1.32 6.52 -0.01
C TRP A 85 1.01 5.81 1.31
N PHE A 86 1.82 4.82 1.68
CA PHE A 86 1.68 4.16 2.98
C PHE A 86 1.88 5.13 4.15
N THR A 87 2.76 6.12 4.01
CA THR A 87 3.01 7.13 5.06
C THR A 87 1.81 8.05 5.26
N VAL A 88 1.22 8.56 4.17
CA VAL A 88 0.02 9.40 4.24
C VAL A 88 -1.13 8.60 4.83
N TRP A 89 -1.33 7.35 4.38
CA TRP A 89 -2.37 6.48 4.92
C TRP A 89 -2.20 6.24 6.43
N LEU A 90 -0.97 5.98 6.91
CA LEU A 90 -0.71 5.78 8.34
C LEU A 90 -0.99 7.02 9.19
N ARG A 91 -0.85 8.21 8.59
CA ARG A 91 -1.05 9.49 9.29
C ARG A 91 -2.51 9.89 9.31
N GLN A 92 -3.19 9.83 8.16
CA GLN A 92 -4.57 10.28 7.96
C GLN A 92 -5.27 9.37 6.94
N PRO A 93 -5.72 8.17 7.35
CA PRO A 93 -6.32 7.20 6.43
C PRO A 93 -7.66 7.70 5.84
N GLU A 94 -8.38 8.55 6.57
CA GLU A 94 -9.68 9.11 6.16
C GLU A 94 -9.62 10.03 4.93
N ILE A 95 -8.51 10.77 4.73
CA ILE A 95 -8.34 11.66 3.56
C ILE A 95 -7.51 11.02 2.44
N PHE A 96 -7.05 9.78 2.65
CA PHE A 96 -6.08 9.16 1.75
C PHE A 96 -6.61 9.02 0.33
N GLU A 97 -7.88 8.65 0.13
CA GLU A 97 -8.44 8.48 -1.21
C GLU A 97 -8.44 9.81 -1.99
N ASP A 98 -8.91 10.90 -1.39
CA ASP A 98 -8.90 12.23 -2.01
C ASP A 98 -7.48 12.71 -2.29
N TRP A 99 -6.57 12.53 -1.32
CA TRP A 99 -5.16 12.84 -1.50
C TRP A 99 -4.55 12.04 -2.66
N LEU A 100 -4.84 10.74 -2.77
CA LEU A 100 -4.31 9.89 -3.83
C LEU A 100 -4.83 10.32 -5.21
N HIS A 101 -6.11 10.68 -5.30
CA HIS A 101 -6.71 11.23 -6.53
C HIS A 101 -6.01 12.51 -6.99
N LEU A 102 -5.72 13.45 -6.07
CA LEU A 102 -4.98 14.67 -6.37
C LEU A 102 -3.51 14.38 -6.71
N ARG A 103 -2.85 13.49 -5.95
CA ARG A 103 -1.45 13.12 -6.14
C ARG A 103 -1.22 12.56 -7.54
N ARG A 104 -2.06 11.64 -8.02
CA ARG A 104 -1.97 11.06 -9.37
C ARG A 104 -2.15 12.08 -10.49
N ARG A 105 -2.87 13.18 -10.24
CA ARG A 105 -3.10 14.28 -11.20
C ARG A 105 -2.05 15.38 -11.12
N SER A 106 -1.19 15.36 -10.10
CA SER A 106 -0.15 16.38 -9.93
C SER A 106 0.86 16.34 -11.09
N THR A 107 1.41 17.50 -11.43
CA THR A 107 2.42 17.62 -12.49
C THR A 107 3.66 16.78 -12.15
N ASP A 108 4.15 16.85 -10.90
CA ASP A 108 5.30 16.04 -10.45
C ASP A 108 5.08 14.53 -10.64
N PHE A 109 3.90 14.01 -10.29
CA PHE A 109 3.61 12.58 -10.47
C PHE A 109 3.64 12.21 -11.96
N ARG A 110 3.01 13.03 -12.79
CA ARG A 110 2.95 12.81 -14.24
C ARG A 110 4.33 12.94 -14.89
N GLU A 111 5.15 13.91 -14.52
CA GLU A 111 6.51 14.03 -15.06
C GLU A 111 7.40 12.85 -14.67
N ARG A 112 7.25 12.36 -13.43
CA ARG A 112 8.01 11.22 -12.92
C ARG A 112 7.51 9.88 -13.46
N PHE A 113 6.21 9.76 -13.76
CA PHE A 113 5.56 8.47 -14.02
C PHE A 113 4.64 8.39 -15.27
N ASP A 114 4.23 9.46 -15.96
CA ASP A 114 3.39 9.38 -17.19
C ASP A 114 4.16 8.92 -18.44
N ARG A 115 5.49 9.07 -18.49
CA ARG A 115 6.30 8.43 -19.55
C ARG A 115 6.33 6.89 -19.45
N ILE A 116 5.70 6.30 -18.42
CA ILE A 116 5.86 4.89 -18.05
C ILE A 116 4.76 3.98 -18.61
N GLU A 117 3.57 4.49 -19.00
CA GLU A 117 2.53 3.61 -19.58
C GLU A 117 2.79 3.19 -21.04
N LYS A 118 3.57 3.97 -21.81
CA LYS A 118 3.79 3.65 -23.23
C LYS A 118 4.77 2.49 -23.49
N VAL A 119 5.62 2.13 -22.53
CA VAL A 119 6.70 1.14 -22.77
C VAL A 119 6.28 -0.29 -22.41
N ASP A 120 5.38 -0.48 -21.46
CA ASP A 120 4.91 -1.82 -21.05
C ASP A 120 3.74 -2.33 -21.93
N SER A 121 3.24 -1.53 -22.88
CA SER A 121 2.22 -1.93 -23.88
C SER A 121 2.83 -2.44 -25.20
N GLU A 122 4.16 -2.43 -25.32
CA GLU A 122 4.91 -2.79 -26.54
C GLU A 122 5.84 -4.01 -26.34
N LYS A 123 5.61 -4.82 -25.29
CA LYS A 123 6.31 -6.08 -25.06
C LYS A 123 5.39 -7.28 -24.98
#